data_AF-R9N571-F1
#
_entry.id   AF-R9N571-F1
#
_cell.length_a   1.000
_cell.length_b   1.000
_cell.length_c   1.000
_cell.angle_alpha   90.00
_cell.angle_beta   90.00
_cell.angle_gamma   90.00
#
_symmetry.space_group_name_H-M   'P 1'
#
loop_
_entity.id
_entity.type
_entity.pdbx_description
1 polymer ?
#
loop_
_entity_poly.entity_id
_entity_poly.type
_entity_poly.pdbx_seq_one_letter_code
_entity_poly.pdbx_strand_id
1 'polypeptide(L)'
;MKYNIKVSEVKNGSENLKGLATVVLGDSFRLGNIMIMNDPKRDQLFVAMPSYKTNQVNDKGEPVFNSYFNPTSKEFYNELSGNILDAFNELKEHQAGNRYNVTINEKDTTMPGFEVRVTPFEKENSNIKGLVSMKIENCMAVNNLTVKESREGNLYVDMPSYKAKQLDDQGKAVYKDICNPVTAKFGEKLNQAILSSYEAAKENTRNSVLGKLQENKDSVEAKRSEAPEKEPRQHERDDVR
;
A
#
# COMPACT_ATOMS: atom_id res chain seq x y z
N MET A 1 -1.68 20.96 7.21
CA MET A 1 -1.28 20.79 5.79
C MET A 1 -2.42 21.24 4.89
N LYS A 2 -2.14 21.76 3.70
CA LYS A 2 -3.18 22.00 2.68
C LYS A 2 -3.80 20.70 2.19
N TYR A 3 -5.12 20.67 2.04
CA TYR A 3 -5.80 19.64 1.26
C TYR A 3 -7.13 20.11 0.69
N ASN A 4 -7.52 19.54 -0.44
CA ASN A 4 -8.77 19.84 -1.13
C ASN A 4 -9.72 18.66 -0.95
N ILE A 5 -10.96 18.92 -0.58
CA ILE A 5 -12.02 17.92 -0.47
C ILE A 5 -13.01 18.17 -1.59
N LYS A 6 -13.35 17.10 -2.31
CA LYS A 6 -14.43 17.07 -3.28
C LYS A 6 -15.43 16.02 -2.86
N VAL A 7 -16.66 16.42 -2.60
CA VAL A 7 -17.77 15.52 -2.26
C VAL A 7 -18.78 15.46 -3.40
N SER A 8 -19.47 14.33 -3.51
CA SER A 8 -20.56 14.12 -4.47
C SER A 8 -21.63 13.20 -3.89
N GLU A 9 -22.89 13.47 -4.21
CA GLU A 9 -24.01 12.62 -3.83
C GLU A 9 -24.07 11.35 -4.68
N VAL A 10 -24.45 10.24 -4.05
CA VAL A 10 -24.69 8.96 -4.72
C VAL A 10 -26.17 8.62 -4.63
N LYS A 11 -26.90 8.79 -5.74
CA LYS A 11 -28.37 8.57 -5.80
C LYS A 11 -28.77 7.09 -5.97
N ASN A 12 -27.93 6.29 -6.62
CA ASN A 12 -28.18 4.87 -6.92
C ASN A 12 -27.20 3.94 -6.18
N GLY A 13 -26.83 4.32 -4.95
CA GLY A 13 -25.92 3.57 -4.09
C GLY A 13 -26.60 2.41 -3.37
N SER A 14 -25.84 1.69 -2.53
CA SER A 14 -26.47 0.87 -1.49
C SER A 14 -27.28 1.77 -0.56
N GLU A 15 -28.27 1.21 0.14
CA GLU A 15 -29.19 1.96 1.01
C GLU A 15 -28.46 2.91 1.99
N ASN A 16 -27.29 2.49 2.47
CA ASN A 16 -26.48 3.24 3.42
C ASN A 16 -25.47 4.18 2.76
N LEU A 17 -25.09 4.01 1.49
CA LEU A 17 -24.13 4.90 0.82
C LEU A 17 -24.82 6.18 0.35
N LYS A 18 -24.46 7.33 0.92
CA LYS A 18 -25.06 8.63 0.60
C LYS A 18 -24.19 9.47 -0.30
N GLY A 19 -22.88 9.34 -0.20
CA GLY A 19 -21.95 10.15 -0.97
C GLY A 19 -20.56 9.53 -1.11
N LEU A 20 -19.76 10.13 -1.98
CA LEU A 20 -18.34 9.84 -2.14
C LEU A 20 -17.54 11.13 -1.97
N ALA A 21 -16.39 11.01 -1.32
CA ALA A 21 -15.40 12.04 -1.19
C ALA A 21 -14.09 11.65 -1.89
N THR A 22 -13.39 12.66 -2.39
CA THR A 22 -12.01 12.61 -2.86
C THR A 22 -11.24 13.71 -2.17
N VAL A 23 -10.08 13.39 -1.63
CA VAL A 23 -9.18 14.31 -0.95
C VAL A 23 -7.89 14.42 -1.76
N VAL A 24 -7.38 15.64 -1.95
CA VAL A 24 -6.08 15.88 -2.58
C VAL A 24 -5.18 16.59 -1.59
N LEU A 25 -4.14 15.90 -1.13
CA LEU A 25 -3.17 16.40 -0.16
C LEU A 25 -2.11 17.27 -0.86
N GLY A 26 -1.97 18.52 -0.41
CA GLY A 26 -0.98 19.49 -0.90
C GLY A 26 -0.88 19.57 -2.43
N ASP A 27 -2.04 19.51 -3.10
CA ASP A 27 -2.19 19.48 -4.57
C ASP A 27 -1.40 18.36 -5.29
N SER A 28 -0.84 17.41 -4.53
CA SER A 28 0.21 16.51 -5.02
C SER A 28 -0.22 15.05 -5.02
N PHE A 29 -1.06 14.64 -4.08
CA PHE A 29 -1.48 13.24 -3.95
C PHE A 29 -2.98 13.10 -3.72
N ARG A 30 -3.65 12.37 -4.60
CA ARG A 30 -5.09 12.15 -4.58
C ARG A 30 -5.43 10.87 -3.82
N LEU A 31 -6.46 10.95 -2.99
CA LEU A 31 -7.08 9.89 -2.22
C LEU A 31 -8.57 9.86 -2.53
N GLY A 32 -9.02 8.88 -3.30
CA GLY A 32 -10.39 8.76 -3.79
C GLY A 32 -11.18 7.66 -3.09
N ASN A 33 -12.47 7.60 -3.45
CA ASN A 33 -13.39 6.53 -3.01
C ASN A 33 -13.58 6.47 -1.48
N ILE A 34 -13.49 7.62 -0.81
CA ILE A 34 -13.90 7.75 0.59
C ILE A 34 -15.43 7.76 0.61
N MET A 35 -16.04 6.88 1.39
CA MET A 35 -17.49 6.72 1.41
C MET A 35 -18.11 7.56 2.53
N ILE A 36 -19.22 8.23 2.22
CA ILE A 36 -20.08 8.89 3.19
C ILE A 36 -21.31 8.00 3.37
N MET A 37 -21.43 7.41 4.55
CA MET A 37 -22.38 6.35 4.85
C MET A 37 -23.38 6.83 5.91
N ASN A 38 -24.61 6.32 5.88
CA ASN A 38 -25.56 6.46 6.98
C ASN A 38 -25.46 5.25 7.91
N ASP A 39 -25.38 5.47 9.22
CA ASP A 39 -25.58 4.42 10.20
C ASP A 39 -27.09 4.19 10.39
N PRO A 40 -27.66 3.05 9.95
CA PRO A 40 -29.10 2.81 10.03
C PRO A 40 -29.61 2.71 11.49
N LYS A 41 -28.74 2.50 12.48
CA LYS A 41 -29.14 2.41 13.89
C LYS A 41 -29.18 3.77 14.57
N ARG A 42 -28.35 4.72 14.12
CA ARG A 42 -28.14 6.02 14.76
C ARG A 42 -28.68 7.19 13.93
N ASP A 43 -29.08 6.92 12.69
CA ASP A 43 -29.43 7.90 11.67
C ASP A 43 -28.39 9.04 11.56
N GLN A 44 -27.11 8.65 11.61
CA GLN A 44 -25.99 9.56 11.60
C GLN A 44 -25.05 9.24 10.44
N LEU A 45 -24.62 10.29 9.74
CA LEU A 45 -23.59 10.16 8.71
C LEU A 45 -22.21 9.91 9.32
N PHE A 46 -21.43 9.04 8.68
CA PHE A 46 -20.03 8.79 9.01
C PHE A 46 -19.19 8.58 7.75
N VAL A 47 -17.89 8.79 7.90
CA VAL A 47 -16.90 8.60 6.84
C VAL A 47 -16.28 7.21 6.96
N ALA A 48 -16.23 6.48 5.85
CA ALA A 48 -15.56 5.19 5.73
C ALA A 48 -14.47 5.25 4.67
N MET A 49 -13.24 4.96 5.08
CA MET A 49 -12.09 4.87 4.16
C MET A 49 -12.25 3.65 3.24
N PRO A 50 -11.76 3.71 1.99
CA PRO A 50 -11.84 2.57 1.07
C PRO A 50 -11.01 1.41 1.60
N SER A 51 -11.55 0.19 1.50
CA SER A 51 -10.89 -1.02 2.00
C SER A 51 -10.90 -2.17 1.00
N TYR A 52 -9.97 -3.10 1.20
CA TYR A 52 -9.83 -4.34 0.46
C TYR A 52 -9.87 -5.53 1.40
N LYS A 53 -10.42 -6.63 0.89
CA LYS A 53 -10.43 -7.92 1.57
C LYS A 53 -9.01 -8.48 1.57
N THR A 54 -8.53 -8.88 2.75
CA THR A 54 -7.26 -9.59 2.90
C THR A 54 -7.48 -11.10 2.78
N ASN A 55 -6.38 -11.87 2.75
CA ASN A 55 -6.45 -13.33 2.81
C ASN A 55 -6.62 -13.88 4.24
N GLN A 56 -6.77 -13.00 5.24
CA GLN A 56 -6.89 -13.38 6.64
C GLN A 56 -8.36 -13.45 7.06
N VAL A 57 -8.64 -14.31 8.04
CA VAL A 57 -9.90 -14.37 8.77
C VAL A 57 -9.64 -14.07 10.25
N ASN A 58 -10.58 -13.42 10.91
CA ASN A 58 -10.49 -13.17 12.35
C ASN A 58 -10.86 -14.44 13.14
N ASP A 59 -10.79 -14.37 14.48
CA ASP A 59 -11.11 -15.49 15.37
C ASP A 59 -12.55 -16.02 15.23
N LYS A 60 -13.43 -15.26 14.59
CA LYS A 60 -14.83 -15.64 14.31
C LYS A 60 -15.02 -16.22 12.90
N GLY A 61 -13.94 -16.39 12.14
CA GLY A 61 -13.97 -16.86 10.75
C GLY A 61 -14.43 -15.80 9.74
N GLU A 62 -14.55 -14.53 10.15
CA GLU A 62 -14.98 -13.45 9.27
C GLU A 62 -13.77 -12.89 8.50
N PRO A 63 -13.93 -12.49 7.23
CA PRO A 63 -12.85 -11.87 6.47
C PRO A 63 -12.30 -10.61 7.13
N VAL A 64 -10.98 -10.49 7.20
CA VAL A 64 -10.30 -9.28 7.64
C VAL A 64 -10.16 -8.31 6.46
N PHE A 65 -10.50 -7.05 6.68
CA PHE A 65 -10.36 -5.97 5.70
C PHE A 65 -9.32 -4.96 6.16
N ASN A 66 -8.51 -4.49 5.22
CA ASN A 66 -7.56 -3.40 5.44
C ASN A 66 -7.93 -2.21 4.56
N SER A 67 -7.75 -0.99 5.08
CA SER A 67 -7.96 0.20 4.24
C SER A 67 -6.79 0.41 3.28
N TYR A 68 -7.10 0.93 2.09
CA TYR A 68 -6.10 1.39 1.13
C TYR A 68 -5.34 2.60 1.65
N PHE A 69 -5.97 3.43 2.45
CA PHE A 69 -5.32 4.50 3.18
C PHE A 69 -6.11 4.83 4.44
N ASN A 70 -5.44 5.33 5.46
CA ASN A 70 -6.06 5.77 6.72
C ASN A 70 -5.24 6.91 7.33
N PRO A 71 -5.90 7.85 8.03
CA PRO A 71 -5.24 8.72 8.98
C PRO A 71 -4.42 7.94 10.00
N THR A 72 -3.24 8.45 10.35
CA THR A 72 -2.33 7.85 11.33
C THR A 72 -2.57 8.34 12.76
N SER A 73 -3.28 9.46 12.92
CA SER A 73 -3.63 10.06 14.20
C SER A 73 -5.13 10.25 14.33
N LYS A 74 -5.63 10.24 15.57
CA LYS A 74 -7.05 10.44 15.87
C LYS A 74 -7.47 11.88 15.60
N GLU A 75 -6.57 12.82 15.87
CA GLU A 75 -6.74 14.25 15.66
C GLU A 75 -7.00 14.53 14.18
N PHE A 76 -6.13 14.01 13.30
CA PHE A 76 -6.30 14.19 11.85
C PHE A 76 -7.49 13.40 11.32
N TYR A 77 -7.77 12.21 11.86
CA TYR A 77 -8.97 11.46 11.49
C TYR A 77 -10.25 12.26 11.75
N ASN A 78 -10.36 12.86 12.94
CA ASN A 78 -11.54 13.65 13.32
C ASN A 78 -11.66 14.91 12.49
N GLU A 79 -10.55 15.64 12.29
CA GLU A 79 -10.52 16.84 11.45
C GLU A 79 -10.95 16.52 10.02
N LEU A 80 -10.33 15.53 9.39
CA LEU A 80 -10.63 15.13 8.01
C LEU A 80 -12.08 14.66 7.87
N SER A 81 -12.55 13.82 8.80
CA SER A 81 -13.91 13.29 8.76
C SER A 81 -14.95 14.40 8.95
N GLY A 82 -14.73 15.30 9.90
CA GLY A 82 -15.58 16.47 10.13
C GLY A 82 -15.67 17.33 8.88
N ASN A 83 -14.52 17.73 8.32
CA ASN A 83 -14.47 18.56 7.12
C ASN A 83 -15.13 17.91 5.89
N ILE A 84 -15.06 16.58 5.75
CA ILE A 84 -15.77 15.84 4.68
C ILE A 84 -17.29 15.90 4.91
N LEU A 85 -17.76 15.69 6.14
CA LEU A 85 -19.19 15.69 6.46
C LEU A 85 -19.78 17.10 6.34
N ASP A 86 -19.07 18.12 6.80
CA ASP A 86 -19.46 19.52 6.66
C ASP A 86 -19.59 19.88 5.18
N ALA A 87 -18.56 19.57 4.37
CA ALA A 87 -18.62 19.76 2.92
C ALA A 87 -19.81 19.04 2.25
N PHE A 88 -20.21 17.88 2.77
CA PHE A 88 -21.35 17.12 2.25
C PHE A 88 -22.70 17.69 2.71
N ASN A 89 -22.79 18.28 3.89
CA ASN A 89 -23.98 19.00 4.34
C ASN A 89 -24.17 20.28 3.50
N GLU A 90 -23.09 21.03 3.26
CA GLU A 90 -23.08 22.19 2.36
C GLU A 90 -23.59 21.84 0.96
N LEU A 91 -23.18 20.70 0.40
CA LEU A 91 -23.69 20.18 -0.87
C LEU A 91 -25.23 20.03 -0.85
N LYS A 92 -25.80 19.52 0.25
CA LYS A 92 -27.24 19.30 0.38
C LYS A 92 -28.02 20.59 0.59
N GLU A 93 -27.51 21.48 1.43
CA GLU A 93 -28.18 22.73 1.79
C GLU A 93 -28.19 23.73 0.63
N HIS A 94 -27.05 23.89 -0.05
CA HIS A 94 -26.91 24.88 -1.12
C HIS A 94 -27.36 24.38 -2.49
N GLN A 95 -27.85 23.14 -2.61
CA GLN A 95 -28.13 22.48 -3.90
C GLN A 95 -27.00 22.74 -4.92
N ALA A 96 -25.74 22.67 -4.48
CA ALA A 96 -24.55 23.10 -5.23
C ALA A 96 -24.21 22.17 -6.42
N GLY A 97 -25.22 21.76 -7.20
CA GLY A 97 -25.14 20.68 -8.18
C GLY A 97 -24.96 19.31 -7.51
N ASN A 98 -24.44 18.35 -8.28
CA ASN A 98 -24.15 17.00 -7.75
C ASN A 98 -22.78 16.94 -7.00
N ARG A 99 -22.06 18.07 -6.84
CA ARG A 99 -20.68 18.11 -6.35
C ARG A 99 -20.34 19.40 -5.62
N TYR A 100 -19.66 19.31 -4.48
CA TYR A 100 -19.14 20.46 -3.74
C TYR A 100 -17.63 20.29 -3.49
N ASN A 101 -16.89 21.38 -3.48
CA ASN A 101 -15.45 21.37 -3.21
C ASN A 101 -15.10 22.40 -2.14
N VAL A 102 -14.19 22.05 -1.24
CA VAL A 102 -13.64 22.95 -0.23
C VAL A 102 -12.14 22.74 -0.12
N THR A 103 -11.41 23.83 0.15
CA THR A 103 -9.96 23.81 0.34
C THR A 103 -9.66 24.16 1.79
N ILE A 104 -8.91 23.29 2.46
CA ILE A 104 -8.44 23.49 3.83
C ILE A 104 -7.00 24.00 3.77
N ASN A 105 -6.71 25.05 4.56
CA ASN A 105 -5.39 25.68 4.65
C ASN A 105 -4.82 26.13 3.29
N GLU A 106 -5.61 26.88 2.50
CA GLU A 106 -5.29 27.28 1.13
C GLU A 106 -3.96 28.02 0.95
N LYS A 107 -3.53 28.77 1.98
CA LYS A 107 -2.27 29.55 1.97
C LYS A 107 -1.01 28.68 1.99
N ASP A 108 -1.12 27.42 2.39
CA ASP A 108 -0.01 26.48 2.41
C ASP A 108 0.24 25.92 1.00
N THR A 109 1.33 26.35 0.37
CA THR A 109 1.73 25.92 -0.98
C THR A 109 2.82 24.86 -0.96
N THR A 110 3.08 24.24 0.19
CA THR A 110 4.17 23.27 0.33
C THR A 110 3.79 21.92 -0.28
N MET A 111 4.75 21.33 -0.99
CA MET A 111 4.61 19.95 -1.45
C MET A 111 4.73 19.01 -0.24
N PRO A 112 3.79 18.07 -0.04
CA PRO A 112 3.80 17.24 1.14
C PRO A 112 5.01 16.30 1.12
N GLY A 113 5.69 16.20 2.25
CA GLY A 113 6.71 15.20 2.52
C GLY A 113 6.11 13.80 2.59
N PHE A 114 6.91 12.79 2.27
CA PHE A 114 6.50 11.40 2.39
C PHE A 114 7.67 10.50 2.79
N GLU A 115 7.33 9.39 3.42
CA GLU A 115 8.24 8.30 3.74
C GLU A 115 7.79 7.05 3.00
N VAL A 116 8.73 6.33 2.41
CA VAL A 116 8.47 5.04 1.75
C VAL A 116 9.39 3.97 2.32
N ARG A 117 8.84 2.77 2.47
CA ARG A 117 9.59 1.54 2.77
C ARG A 117 9.10 0.47 1.82
N VAL A 118 10.04 -0.26 1.22
CA VAL A 118 9.71 -1.38 0.35
C VAL A 118 10.23 -2.68 0.96
N THR A 119 9.33 -3.65 1.05
CA THR A 119 9.67 -5.03 1.42
C THR A 119 9.71 -5.86 0.14
N PRO A 120 10.88 -6.41 -0.27
CA PRO A 120 10.96 -7.34 -1.38
C PRO A 120 10.02 -8.51 -1.15
N PHE A 121 9.22 -8.82 -2.16
CA PHE A 121 8.17 -9.82 -2.07
C PHE A 121 7.85 -10.35 -3.46
N GLU A 122 8.10 -11.63 -3.68
CA GLU A 122 7.70 -12.32 -4.90
C GLU A 122 6.52 -13.24 -4.57
N LYS A 123 5.51 -13.21 -5.43
CA LYS A 123 4.35 -14.10 -5.32
C LYS A 123 4.30 -14.99 -6.55
N GLU A 124 4.11 -16.30 -6.32
CA GLU A 124 3.94 -17.26 -7.41
C GLU A 124 2.82 -16.81 -8.38
N ASN A 125 3.08 -16.95 -9.68
CA ASN A 125 2.18 -16.53 -10.76
C ASN A 125 1.78 -15.05 -10.71
N SER A 126 2.62 -14.20 -10.12
CA SER A 126 2.43 -12.74 -10.07
C SER A 126 3.69 -12.03 -10.53
N ASN A 127 3.51 -10.85 -11.12
CA ASN A 127 4.62 -9.97 -11.46
C ASN A 127 4.99 -9.00 -10.32
N ILE A 128 4.43 -9.20 -9.11
CA ILE A 128 4.78 -8.41 -7.93
C ILE A 128 6.19 -8.80 -7.46
N LYS A 129 7.01 -7.78 -7.24
CA LYS A 129 8.39 -7.86 -6.76
C LYS A 129 8.59 -7.22 -5.39
N GLY A 130 7.72 -6.32 -4.98
CA GLY A 130 7.80 -5.66 -3.67
C GLY A 130 6.48 -5.11 -3.19
N LEU A 131 6.32 -5.05 -1.86
CA LEU A 131 5.21 -4.39 -1.18
C LEU A 131 5.69 -3.05 -0.65
N VAL A 132 4.93 -1.99 -0.91
CA VAL A 132 5.29 -0.63 -0.52
C VAL A 132 4.42 -0.19 0.65
N SER A 133 5.08 0.33 1.69
CA SER A 133 4.46 1.05 2.80
C SER A 133 4.80 2.52 2.67
N MET A 134 3.79 3.38 2.56
CA MET A 134 3.98 4.82 2.39
C MET A 134 3.25 5.60 3.48
N LYS A 135 3.87 6.68 3.96
CA LYS A 135 3.23 7.70 4.81
C LYS A 135 3.44 9.08 4.19
N ILE A 136 2.40 9.89 4.20
CA ILE A 136 2.44 11.29 3.74
C ILE A 136 2.29 12.18 4.98
N GLU A 137 3.23 13.11 5.17
CA GLU A 137 3.26 14.09 6.29
C GLU A 137 3.05 13.47 7.69
N ASN A 138 3.41 12.19 7.84
CA ASN A 138 3.09 11.36 9.01
C ASN A 138 1.61 11.41 9.43
N CYS A 139 0.68 11.85 8.57
CA CYS A 139 -0.73 12.03 8.86
C CYS A 139 -1.60 11.00 8.12
N MET A 140 -1.13 10.47 6.99
CA MET A 140 -1.84 9.50 6.16
C MET A 140 -0.94 8.33 5.80
N ALA A 141 -1.34 7.13 6.21
CA ALA A 141 -0.74 5.89 5.75
C ALA A 141 -1.44 5.44 4.47
N VAL A 142 -0.68 4.96 3.49
CA VAL A 142 -1.18 4.43 2.22
C VAL A 142 -0.61 3.03 2.02
N ASN A 143 -1.51 2.09 1.76
CA ASN A 143 -1.28 0.67 1.68
C ASN A 143 -1.57 0.13 0.28
N ASN A 144 -1.14 -1.12 0.04
CA ASN A 144 -1.41 -1.87 -1.19
C ASN A 144 -0.83 -1.22 -2.46
N LEU A 145 0.23 -0.43 -2.30
CA LEU A 145 1.12 -0.05 -3.39
C LEU A 145 2.11 -1.22 -3.61
N THR A 146 2.40 -1.53 -4.87
CA THR A 146 3.31 -2.64 -5.20
C THR A 146 4.35 -2.23 -6.22
N VAL A 147 5.55 -2.81 -6.12
CA VAL A 147 6.53 -2.80 -7.19
C VAL A 147 6.27 -4.03 -8.05
N LYS A 148 6.13 -3.83 -9.35
CA LYS A 148 5.88 -4.89 -10.34
C LYS A 148 6.95 -4.89 -11.42
N GLU A 149 7.12 -6.03 -12.07
CA GLU A 149 7.98 -6.21 -13.23
C GLU A 149 7.12 -6.30 -14.50
N SER A 150 7.50 -5.54 -15.53
CA SER A 150 6.85 -5.61 -16.85
C SER A 150 7.31 -6.87 -17.59
N ARG A 151 6.65 -7.20 -18.70
CA ARG A 151 7.09 -8.31 -19.57
C ARG A 151 8.48 -8.11 -20.17
N GLU A 152 8.93 -6.86 -20.25
CA GLU A 152 10.25 -6.46 -20.76
C GLU A 152 11.32 -6.48 -19.65
N GLY A 153 10.96 -6.82 -18.41
CA GLY A 153 11.87 -6.85 -17.27
C GLY A 153 12.04 -5.52 -16.53
N ASN A 154 11.31 -4.47 -16.94
CA ASN A 154 11.39 -3.17 -16.29
C ASN A 154 10.53 -3.11 -15.02
N LEU A 155 11.10 -2.61 -13.92
CA LEU A 155 10.36 -2.38 -12.69
C LEU A 155 9.51 -1.11 -12.76
N TYR A 156 8.29 -1.18 -12.24
CA TYR A 156 7.38 -0.04 -12.14
C TYR A 156 6.54 -0.10 -10.87
N VAL A 157 6.01 1.04 -10.46
CA VAL A 157 5.13 1.16 -9.30
C VAL A 157 3.68 1.03 -9.76
N ASP A 158 2.94 0.14 -9.11
CA ASP A 158 1.52 -0.09 -9.35
C ASP A 158 0.71 0.43 -8.15
N MET A 159 -0.14 1.41 -8.43
CA MET A 159 -1.01 2.04 -7.44
C MET A 159 -2.27 1.20 -7.22
N PRO A 160 -2.87 1.25 -6.01
CA PRO A 160 -4.13 0.58 -5.76
C PRO A 160 -5.25 1.13 -6.65
N SER A 161 -5.95 0.23 -7.34
CA SER A 161 -7.06 0.57 -8.24
C SER A 161 -8.26 -0.34 -8.01
N TYR A 162 -9.44 0.11 -8.43
CA TYR A 162 -10.66 -0.68 -8.48
C TYR A 162 -11.20 -0.75 -9.90
N LYS A 163 -11.86 -1.87 -10.21
CA LYS A 163 -12.57 -2.05 -11.47
C LYS A 163 -13.84 -1.20 -11.46
N ALA A 164 -13.89 -0.18 -12.32
CA ALA A 164 -15.09 0.61 -12.51
C ALA A 164 -16.16 -0.21 -13.25
N LYS A 165 -17.43 0.17 -13.08
CA LYS A 165 -18.56 -0.45 -13.80
C LYS A 165 -18.59 -0.09 -15.30
N GLN A 166 -17.76 0.86 -15.72
CA GLN A 166 -17.68 1.32 -17.10
C GLN A 166 -16.72 0.43 -17.89
N LEU A 167 -17.08 0.16 -19.14
CA LEU A 167 -16.16 -0.37 -20.14
C LEU A 167 -15.58 0.81 -20.93
N ASP A 168 -14.36 0.66 -21.42
CA ASP A 168 -13.77 1.60 -22.37
C ASP A 168 -14.38 1.40 -23.77
N ASP A 169 -13.95 2.22 -24.72
CA ASP A 169 -14.43 2.20 -26.10
C ASP A 169 -14.14 0.86 -26.82
N GLN A 170 -13.27 0.01 -26.24
CA GLN A 170 -12.94 -1.32 -26.74
C GLN A 170 -13.64 -2.45 -25.98
N GLY A 171 -14.58 -2.12 -25.08
CA GLY A 171 -15.31 -3.10 -24.29
C GLY A 171 -14.49 -3.73 -23.15
N LYS A 172 -13.31 -3.18 -22.83
CA LYS A 172 -12.48 -3.65 -21.72
C LYS A 172 -12.83 -2.89 -20.45
N ALA A 173 -12.66 -3.57 -19.32
CA ALA A 173 -12.90 -2.99 -18.01
C ALA A 173 -12.02 -1.76 -17.75
N VAL A 174 -12.64 -0.63 -17.38
CA VAL A 174 -11.92 0.56 -16.92
C VAL A 174 -11.50 0.37 -15.47
N TYR A 175 -10.23 0.60 -15.18
CA TYR A 175 -9.72 0.64 -13.81
C TYR A 175 -9.54 2.10 -13.39
N LYS A 176 -9.89 2.40 -12.15
CA LYS A 176 -9.73 3.73 -11.56
C LYS A 176 -8.86 3.62 -10.31
N ASP A 177 -7.86 4.48 -10.23
CA ASP A 177 -6.98 4.52 -9.08
C ASP A 177 -7.71 5.04 -7.84
N ILE A 178 -7.49 4.32 -6.75
CA ILE A 178 -7.95 4.68 -5.41
C ILE A 178 -7.06 5.80 -4.89
N CYS A 179 -5.76 5.73 -5.13
CA CYS A 179 -4.85 6.83 -4.86
C CYS A 179 -3.81 6.97 -5.98
N ASN A 180 -3.40 8.20 -6.26
CA ASN A 180 -2.46 8.48 -7.33
C ASN A 180 -1.79 9.85 -7.15
N PRO A 181 -0.53 10.01 -7.57
CA PRO A 181 0.08 11.32 -7.75
C PRO A 181 -0.77 12.20 -8.70
N VAL A 182 -0.84 13.49 -8.40
CA VAL A 182 -1.56 14.49 -9.21
C VAL A 182 -0.59 15.25 -10.11
N THR A 183 0.59 15.60 -9.60
CA THR A 183 1.61 16.33 -10.36
C THR A 183 2.71 15.40 -10.84
N ALA A 184 3.25 15.66 -12.04
CA ALA A 184 4.36 14.90 -12.60
C ALA A 184 5.58 14.90 -11.66
N LYS A 185 5.92 16.08 -11.13
CA LYS A 185 7.04 16.27 -10.19
C LYS A 185 6.91 15.41 -8.93
N PHE A 186 5.71 15.31 -8.34
CA PHE A 186 5.50 14.45 -7.17
C PHE A 186 5.57 12.97 -7.56
N GLY A 187 4.95 12.61 -8.70
CA GLY A 187 4.97 11.24 -9.22
C GLY A 187 6.37 10.71 -9.51
N GLU A 188 7.21 11.51 -10.16
CA GLU A 188 8.62 11.17 -10.42
C GLU A 188 9.40 10.95 -9.13
N LYS A 189 9.29 11.88 -8.17
CA LYS A 189 9.94 11.75 -6.86
C LYS A 189 9.48 10.50 -6.12
N LEU A 190 8.18 10.22 -6.13
CA LEU A 190 7.62 9.06 -5.45
C LEU A 190 8.11 7.76 -6.10
N ASN A 191 8.04 7.66 -7.43
CA ASN A 191 8.49 6.48 -8.16
C ASN A 191 9.99 6.22 -7.94
N GLN A 192 10.81 7.27 -8.03
CA GLN A 192 12.24 7.17 -7.78
C GLN A 192 12.52 6.70 -6.35
N ALA A 193 11.85 7.27 -5.35
CA ALA A 193 12.02 6.89 -3.95
C ALA A 193 11.64 5.43 -3.69
N ILE A 194 10.52 4.96 -4.25
CA ILE A 194 10.06 3.58 -4.12
C ILE A 194 11.05 2.61 -4.78
N LEU A 195 11.43 2.85 -6.03
CA LEU A 195 12.34 1.95 -6.75
C LEU A 195 13.73 1.92 -6.11
N SER A 196 14.24 3.07 -5.64
CA SER A 196 15.51 3.12 -4.91
C SER A 196 15.44 2.36 -3.58
N SER A 197 14.32 2.50 -2.83
CA SER A 197 14.12 1.73 -1.61
C SER A 197 13.98 0.23 -1.87
N TYR A 198 13.41 -0.17 -3.03
CA TYR A 198 13.33 -1.57 -3.43
C TYR A 198 14.72 -2.16 -3.68
N GLU A 199 15.56 -1.50 -4.47
CA GLU A 199 16.90 -2.00 -4.78
C GLU A 199 17.77 -2.11 -3.52
N ALA A 200 17.73 -1.09 -2.65
CA ALA A 200 18.44 -1.13 -1.37
C ALA A 200 17.98 -2.30 -0.48
N ALA A 201 16.66 -2.54 -0.42
CA ALA A 201 16.13 -3.67 0.37
C ALA A 201 16.48 -5.04 -0.23
N LYS A 202 16.53 -5.13 -1.56
CA LYS A 202 16.92 -6.35 -2.29
C LYS A 202 18.40 -6.68 -2.07
N GLU A 203 19.27 -5.67 -2.14
CA GLU A 203 20.70 -5.83 -1.88
C GLU A 203 20.97 -6.25 -0.43
N ASN A 204 20.31 -5.62 0.54
CA ASN A 204 20.40 -6.00 1.95
C ASN A 204 19.96 -7.45 2.19
N THR A 205 18.87 -7.88 1.52
CA THR A 205 18.39 -9.27 1.60
C THR A 205 19.45 -10.23 1.05
N ARG A 206 20.04 -9.91 -0.11
CA ARG A 206 21.09 -10.72 -0.73
C ARG A 206 22.33 -10.84 0.15
N ASN A 207 22.80 -9.74 0.72
CA ASN A 207 23.97 -9.71 1.60
C ASN A 207 23.72 -10.49 2.90
N SER A 208 22.50 -10.40 3.48
CA SER A 208 22.12 -11.19 4.65
C SER A 208 22.12 -12.70 4.37
N VAL A 209 21.63 -13.13 3.20
CA VAL A 209 21.64 -14.54 2.80
C VAL A 209 23.06 -15.04 2.56
N LEU A 210 23.90 -14.25 1.89
CA LEU A 210 25.30 -14.60 1.63
C LEU A 210 26.11 -14.74 2.94
N GLY A 211 25.95 -13.81 3.88
CA GLY A 211 26.61 -13.88 5.20
C GLY A 211 26.23 -15.16 5.97
N LYS A 212 24.95 -15.52 5.99
CA LYS A 212 24.48 -16.77 6.62
C LYS A 212 25.02 -18.04 5.95
N LEU A 213 25.25 -18.01 4.64
CA LEU A 213 25.83 -19.14 3.90
C LEU A 213 27.34 -19.29 4.17
N GLN A 214 28.06 -18.19 4.38
CA GLN A 214 29.47 -18.21 4.75
C GLN A 214 29.66 -18.69 6.19
N GLU A 215 28.90 -18.16 7.16
CA GLU A 215 28.93 -18.63 8.55
C GLU A 215 28.64 -20.14 8.66
N ASN A 216 27.70 -20.65 7.86
CA ASN A 216 27.40 -22.08 7.79
C ASN A 216 28.52 -22.91 7.13
N LYS A 217 29.27 -22.36 6.16
CA LYS A 217 30.42 -23.05 5.56
C LYS A 217 31.61 -23.10 6.52
N ASP A 218 31.93 -21.98 7.16
CA ASP A 218 33.04 -21.87 8.10
C ASP A 218 32.83 -22.78 9.32
N SER A 219 31.59 -22.88 9.80
CA SER A 219 31.23 -23.80 10.89
C SER A 219 31.21 -25.28 10.49
N VAL A 220 31.01 -25.62 9.22
CA VAL A 220 31.13 -26.99 8.70
C VAL A 220 32.60 -27.36 8.43
N GLU A 221 33.41 -26.42 7.95
CA GLU A 221 34.86 -26.62 7.75
C GLU A 221 35.61 -26.73 9.08
N ALA A 222 35.30 -25.90 10.08
CA ALA A 222 35.86 -26.00 11.43
C ALA A 222 35.57 -27.37 12.08
N LYS A 223 34.36 -27.90 11.92
CA LYS A 223 33.99 -29.25 12.41
C LYS A 223 34.66 -30.39 11.64
N ARG A 224 35.06 -30.17 10.38
CA ARG A 224 35.81 -31.15 9.57
C ARG A 224 37.30 -31.18 9.92
N SER A 225 37.89 -30.04 10.27
CA SER A 225 39.28 -29.96 10.72
C SER A 225 39.50 -30.51 12.13
N GLU A 226 38.46 -30.66 12.94
CA GLU A 226 38.52 -31.27 14.28
C GLU A 226 38.27 -32.79 14.29
N ALA A 227 37.97 -33.41 13.14
CA ALA A 227 37.76 -34.85 13.06
C ALA A 227 39.11 -35.60 13.01
N PRO A 228 39.39 -36.57 13.91
CA PRO A 228 40.69 -37.23 13.98
C PRO A 228 40.95 -38.11 12.75
N GLU A 229 42.13 -37.95 12.13
CA GLU A 229 42.64 -38.78 11.05
C GLU A 229 42.68 -40.25 11.49
N LYS A 230 41.87 -41.11 10.87
CA LYS A 230 41.95 -42.55 11.10
C LYS A 230 43.17 -43.09 10.35
N GLU A 231 44.18 -43.54 11.09
CA GLU A 231 45.34 -44.26 10.56
C GLU A 231 44.92 -45.45 9.67
N PRO A 232 45.65 -45.72 8.57
CA PRO A 232 45.34 -46.82 7.69
C PRO A 232 45.69 -48.16 8.36
N ARG A 233 44.69 -49.03 8.55
CA ARG A 233 44.88 -50.40 9.05
C ARG A 233 45.77 -51.20 8.09
N GLN A 234 46.96 -51.59 8.55
CA GLN A 234 47.78 -52.59 7.88
C GLN A 234 47.09 -53.95 7.97
N HIS A 235 46.92 -54.61 6.82
CA HIS A 235 46.47 -56.00 6.76
C HIS A 235 47.66 -56.91 7.05
N GLU A 236 47.73 -57.46 8.27
CA GLU A 236 48.48 -58.69 8.52
C GLU A 236 47.75 -59.85 7.85
N ARG A 237 48.47 -60.57 6.98
CA ARG A 237 48.06 -61.87 6.45
C ARG A 237 48.50 -62.92 7.46
N ASP A 238 47.52 -63.56 8.10
CA ASP A 238 47.77 -64.78 8.88
C ASP A 238 47.86 -65.96 7.92
N ASP A 239 49.08 -66.48 7.74
CA ASP A 239 49.33 -67.80 7.17
C ASP A 239 48.92 -68.87 8.20
N VAL A 240 47.97 -69.71 7.83
CA VAL A 240 47.61 -70.94 8.56
C VAL A 240 48.36 -72.11 7.92
N ARG A 241 49.26 -72.71 8.72
CA ARG A 241 49.86 -74.06 8.65
C ARG A 241 49.97 -74.79 7.31
#